data_AF-A0A8H2VDZ6-F1
#
_entry.id   AF-A0A8H2VDZ6-F1
#
_cell.length_a   1.000
_cell.length_b   1.000
_cell.length_c   1.000
_cell.angle_alpha   90.00
_cell.angle_beta   90.00
_cell.angle_gamma   90.00
#
_symmetry.space_group_name_H-M   'P 1'
#
loop_
_entity.id
_entity.type
_entity.pdbx_description
1 polymer ?
#
loop_
_entity_poly.entity_id
_entity_poly.type
_entity_poly.pdbx_seq_one_letter_code
_entity_poly.pdbx_strand_id
1 'polypeptide(L)'
;MAAGDLNLLKSWNPKLMKNRKKVWNTEQDLLIEEQKFKERQKELEKDNELQSLISQDSSTSLLKKKNGLEWMYDERMNKDENEEYLLGQKKLDIKVINKNKQEDEEEEEEVMVKKPKFDYSNEDPMSKFKKVSKQKKKQQKNKISKKSSSSINKNKIKIKIKPSSNSFDY
;
A
#
# COMPACT_ATOMS: atom_id res chain seq x y z
N MET A 1 49.57 -0.27 -33.53
CA MET A 1 49.56 -0.85 -32.18
C MET A 1 48.20 -0.58 -31.53
N ALA A 2 47.29 -1.54 -31.56
CA ALA A 2 46.07 -1.52 -30.74
C ALA A 2 45.63 -2.96 -30.47
N ALA A 3 46.51 -3.74 -29.83
CA ALA A 3 46.17 -5.08 -29.35
C ALA A 3 45.45 -4.96 -28.01
N GLY A 4 44.18 -4.52 -28.05
CA GLY A 4 43.28 -4.63 -26.90
C GLY A 4 42.84 -6.08 -26.72
N ASP A 5 42.63 -6.52 -25.47
CA ASP A 5 42.13 -7.86 -25.18
C ASP A 5 40.78 -8.08 -25.88
N LEU A 6 40.77 -9.00 -26.84
CA LEU A 6 39.63 -9.37 -27.69
C LEU A 6 38.40 -9.75 -26.86
N ASN A 7 38.59 -10.23 -25.63
CA ASN A 7 37.51 -10.60 -24.73
C ASN A 7 36.71 -9.40 -24.24
N LEU A 8 37.27 -8.18 -24.21
CA LEU A 8 36.49 -7.00 -23.83
C LEU A 8 35.46 -6.61 -24.89
N LEU A 9 35.61 -7.12 -26.12
CA LEU A 9 34.61 -6.95 -27.18
C LEU A 9 33.49 -8.00 -27.09
N LYS A 10 33.59 -8.99 -26.19
CA LYS A 10 32.61 -10.05 -26.02
C LYS A 10 31.57 -9.66 -24.97
N SER A 11 30.29 -9.77 -25.32
CA SER A 11 29.17 -9.41 -24.45
C SER A 11 29.03 -10.29 -23.22
N TRP A 12 29.52 -11.53 -23.25
CA TRP A 12 29.47 -12.49 -22.15
C TRP A 12 30.62 -12.31 -21.14
N ASN A 13 31.62 -11.48 -21.42
CA ASN A 13 32.77 -11.32 -20.53
C ASN A 13 32.35 -10.68 -19.19
N PRO A 14 32.57 -11.34 -18.04
CA PRO A 14 32.17 -10.81 -16.73
C PRO A 14 32.95 -9.55 -16.34
N LYS A 15 34.16 -9.36 -16.89
CA LYS A 15 35.01 -8.20 -16.60
C LYS A 15 34.49 -6.91 -17.24
N LEU A 16 33.60 -7.01 -18.23
CA LEU A 16 33.00 -5.85 -18.89
C LEU A 16 32.20 -5.02 -17.87
N MET A 17 32.42 -3.69 -17.83
CA MET A 17 31.75 -2.79 -16.88
C MET A 17 30.22 -2.90 -16.91
N LYS A 18 29.63 -3.15 -18.08
CA LYS A 18 28.18 -3.35 -18.24
C LYS A 18 27.68 -4.58 -17.47
N ASN A 19 28.45 -5.67 -17.49
CA ASN A 19 28.08 -6.92 -16.81
C ASN A 19 28.32 -6.82 -15.31
N ARG A 20 29.45 -6.21 -14.90
CA ARG A 20 29.70 -5.90 -13.49
C ARG A 20 28.57 -5.05 -12.90
N LYS A 21 28.07 -4.05 -13.65
CA LYS A 21 26.93 -3.24 -13.22
C LYS A 21 25.64 -4.06 -13.07
N LYS A 22 25.38 -5.00 -13.98
CA LYS A 22 24.21 -5.90 -13.86
C LYS A 22 24.29 -6.76 -12.60
N VAL A 23 25.45 -7.38 -12.38
CA VAL A 23 25.71 -8.20 -11.18
C VAL A 23 25.55 -7.36 -9.91
N TRP A 24 26.14 -6.17 -9.87
CA TRP A 24 26.01 -5.27 -8.73
C TRP A 24 24.57 -4.86 -8.46
N ASN A 25 23.77 -4.54 -9.49
CA ASN A 25 22.36 -4.24 -9.31
C ASN A 25 21.60 -5.43 -8.72
N THR A 26 21.83 -6.65 -9.23
CA THR A 26 21.16 -7.85 -8.73
C THR A 26 21.57 -8.18 -7.29
N GLU A 27 22.84 -8.00 -6.95
CA GLU A 27 23.35 -8.18 -5.58
C GLU A 27 22.71 -7.15 -4.63
N GLN A 28 22.57 -5.91 -5.09
CA GLN A 28 21.94 -4.85 -4.30
C GLN A 28 20.45 -5.12 -4.06
N ASP A 29 19.73 -5.58 -5.09
CA ASP A 29 18.32 -5.96 -4.96
C ASP A 29 18.15 -7.13 -3.98
N LEU A 30 19.00 -8.15 -4.07
CA LEU A 30 19.02 -9.27 -3.13
C LEU A 30 19.30 -8.84 -1.68
N LEU A 31 20.24 -7.90 -1.48
CA LEU A 31 20.56 -7.38 -0.15
C LEU A 31 19.37 -6.64 0.46
N ILE A 32 18.62 -5.89 -0.36
CA ILE A 32 17.39 -5.22 0.07
C ILE A 32 16.30 -6.24 0.43
N GLU A 33 16.15 -7.30 -0.35
CA GLU A 33 15.20 -8.39 -0.06
C GLU A 33 15.56 -9.12 1.24
N GLU A 34 16.85 -9.44 1.44
CA GLU A 34 17.35 -10.06 2.66
C GLU A 34 17.11 -9.17 3.89
N GLN A 35 17.32 -7.86 3.76
CA GLN A 35 17.05 -6.92 4.84
C GLN A 35 15.57 -6.90 5.23
N LYS A 36 14.66 -6.84 4.25
CA LYS A 36 13.22 -6.91 4.48
C LYS A 36 12.80 -8.24 5.10
N PHE A 37 13.42 -9.33 4.67
CA PHE A 37 13.15 -10.65 5.25
C PHE A 37 13.60 -10.72 6.71
N LYS A 38 14.80 -10.20 7.03
CA LYS A 38 15.32 -10.10 8.41
C LYS A 38 14.44 -9.26 9.31
N GLU A 39 13.92 -8.14 8.81
CA GLU A 39 12.96 -7.30 9.54
C GLU A 39 11.70 -8.09 9.91
N ARG A 40 11.09 -8.78 8.94
CA ARG A 40 9.93 -9.65 9.18
C ARG A 40 10.23 -10.78 10.17
N GLN A 41 11.39 -11.44 10.05
CA GLN A 41 11.79 -12.50 10.99
C GLN A 41 11.87 -11.97 12.43
N LYS A 42 12.39 -10.76 12.60
CA LYS A 42 12.45 -10.11 13.90
C LYS A 42 11.08 -9.74 14.46
N GLU A 43 10.11 -9.39 13.61
CA GLU A 43 8.72 -9.18 14.03
C GLU A 43 8.09 -10.49 14.54
N LEU A 44 8.25 -11.58 13.77
CA LEU A 44 7.74 -12.90 14.17
C LEU A 44 8.39 -13.41 15.46
N GLU A 45 9.70 -13.18 15.65
CA GLU A 45 10.39 -13.59 16.87
C GLU A 45 9.87 -12.84 18.10
N LYS A 46 9.59 -11.54 17.98
CA LYS A 46 8.96 -10.76 19.06
C LYS A 46 7.54 -11.24 19.37
N ASP A 47 6.76 -11.53 18.33
CA ASP A 47 5.40 -12.06 18.51
C ASP A 47 5.43 -13.42 19.22
N ASN A 48 6.37 -14.29 18.84
CA ASN A 48 6.60 -15.58 19.50
C ASN A 48 7.05 -15.42 20.95
N GLU A 49 7.98 -14.50 21.23
CA GLU A 49 8.45 -14.21 22.60
C GLU A 49 7.28 -13.72 23.48
N LEU A 50 6.50 -12.77 22.98
CA LEU A 50 5.31 -12.26 23.66
C LEU A 50 4.28 -13.37 23.89
N GLN A 51 4.02 -14.21 22.89
CA GLN A 51 3.10 -15.35 23.02
C GLN A 51 3.61 -16.38 24.04
N SER A 52 4.92 -16.64 24.08
CA SER A 52 5.55 -17.53 25.04
C SER A 52 5.39 -17.02 26.47
N LEU A 53 5.64 -15.73 26.70
CA LEU A 53 5.43 -15.08 28.00
C LEU A 53 3.96 -15.15 28.44
N ILE A 54 3.02 -14.84 27.54
CA ILE A 54 1.58 -14.95 27.83
C ILE A 54 1.21 -16.40 28.16
N SER A 55 1.74 -17.38 27.41
CA SER A 55 1.49 -18.79 27.66
C SER A 55 2.02 -19.22 29.03
N GLN A 56 3.24 -18.82 29.40
CA GLN A 56 3.83 -19.10 30.72
C GLN A 56 3.01 -18.46 31.86
N ASP A 57 2.66 -17.19 31.75
CA ASP A 57 1.76 -16.49 32.69
C ASP A 57 0.41 -17.22 32.83
N SER A 58 -0.17 -17.65 31.71
CA SER A 58 -1.46 -18.33 31.68
C SER A 58 -1.42 -19.73 32.29
N SER A 59 -0.27 -20.41 32.22
CA SER A 59 -0.10 -21.74 32.80
C SER A 59 0.04 -21.72 34.33
N THR A 60 0.56 -20.62 34.87
CA THR A 60 0.77 -20.41 36.31
C THR A 60 -0.42 -19.72 36.98
N SER A 61 -1.14 -18.87 36.25
CA SER A 61 -2.35 -18.20 36.72
C SER A 61 -3.60 -19.05 36.45
N LEU A 62 -4.32 -19.45 37.52
CA LEU A 62 -5.67 -20.05 37.39
C LEU A 62 -6.68 -19.13 36.66
N LEU A 63 -6.36 -17.84 36.55
CA LEU A 63 -7.15 -16.84 35.83
C LEU A 63 -6.48 -16.58 34.48
N LYS A 64 -6.99 -17.19 33.41
CA LYS A 64 -6.57 -16.89 32.03
C LYS A 64 -6.82 -15.41 31.75
N LYS A 65 -5.77 -14.64 31.40
CA LYS A 65 -5.92 -13.26 30.93
C LYS A 65 -6.80 -13.27 29.68
N LYS A 66 -7.93 -12.56 29.72
CA LYS A 66 -8.86 -12.44 28.60
C LYS A 66 -8.22 -11.57 27.51
N ASN A 67 -7.95 -12.14 26.34
CA ASN A 67 -7.34 -11.43 25.21
C ASN A 67 -8.27 -10.41 24.55
N GLY A 68 -9.46 -10.13 25.10
CA GLY A 68 -10.46 -9.23 24.52
C GLY A 68 -11.10 -9.74 23.22
N LEU A 69 -10.50 -10.72 22.54
CA LEU A 69 -11.01 -11.37 21.32
C LEU A 69 -11.92 -12.58 21.62
N GLU A 70 -12.29 -12.77 22.88
CA GLU A 70 -13.14 -13.89 23.30
C GLU A 70 -14.54 -13.78 22.68
N TRP A 71 -15.10 -12.57 22.52
CA TRP A 71 -16.38 -12.35 21.83
C TRP A 71 -16.37 -12.78 20.36
N MET A 72 -15.21 -12.69 19.70
CA MET A 72 -15.06 -13.02 18.27
C MET A 72 -14.82 -14.52 18.05
N TYR A 73 -14.07 -15.16 18.94
CA TYR A 73 -13.74 -16.60 18.84
C TYR A 73 -14.65 -17.51 19.66
N ASP A 74 -15.64 -16.98 20.38
CA ASP A 74 -16.67 -17.80 21.00
C ASP A 74 -17.64 -18.29 19.92
N GLU A 75 -17.27 -19.38 19.25
CA GLU A 75 -18.08 -20.04 18.22
C GLU A 75 -19.45 -20.50 18.76
N ARG A 76 -19.57 -20.65 20.09
CA ARG A 76 -20.81 -21.07 20.78
C ARG A 76 -21.94 -20.05 20.67
N MET A 77 -21.63 -18.76 20.53
CA MET A 77 -22.64 -17.70 20.45
C MET A 77 -23.05 -17.37 19.01
N ASN A 78 -22.25 -17.76 18.01
CA ASN A 78 -22.39 -17.26 16.65
C ASN A 78 -22.78 -18.31 15.59
N LYS A 79 -22.75 -19.61 15.90
CA LYS A 79 -23.09 -20.64 14.89
C LYS A 79 -24.58 -20.94 14.87
N ASP A 80 -25.15 -21.37 15.98
CA ASP A 80 -26.50 -21.94 15.97
C ASP A 80 -27.60 -20.92 15.62
N GLU A 81 -27.55 -19.73 16.20
CA GLU A 81 -28.60 -18.72 15.96
C GLU A 81 -28.44 -18.06 14.58
N ASN A 82 -27.23 -17.68 14.18
CA ASN A 82 -26.99 -17.04 12.89
C ASN A 82 -27.26 -18.00 11.72
N GLU A 83 -26.91 -19.28 11.84
CA GLU A 83 -27.21 -20.28 10.81
C GLU A 83 -28.72 -20.49 10.66
N GLU A 84 -29.49 -20.54 11.76
CA GLU A 84 -30.95 -20.67 11.71
C GLU A 84 -31.66 -19.43 11.12
N TYR A 85 -31.12 -18.23 11.34
CA TYR A 85 -31.60 -17.00 10.69
C TYR A 85 -31.24 -16.96 9.21
N LEU A 86 -30.02 -17.36 8.83
CA LEU A 86 -29.59 -17.45 7.43
C LEU A 86 -30.33 -18.54 6.64
N LEU A 87 -30.70 -19.64 7.29
CA LEU A 87 -31.51 -20.73 6.73
C LEU A 87 -33.03 -20.42 6.74
N GLY A 88 -33.43 -19.29 7.32
CA GLY A 88 -34.84 -18.85 7.38
C GLY A 88 -35.73 -19.71 8.29
N GLN A 89 -35.14 -20.52 9.18
CA GLN A 89 -35.88 -21.35 10.13
C GLN A 89 -36.45 -20.51 11.28
N LYS A 90 -35.75 -19.45 11.69
CA LYS A 90 -36.22 -18.49 12.70
C LYS A 90 -36.65 -17.17 12.05
N LYS A 91 -37.78 -16.62 12.51
CA LYS A 91 -38.26 -15.30 12.10
C LYS A 91 -37.45 -14.21 12.79
N LEU A 92 -37.00 -13.20 12.03
CA LEU A 92 -36.33 -12.02 12.57
C LEU A 92 -37.33 -11.24 13.45
N ASP A 93 -37.06 -11.19 14.75
CA ASP A 93 -37.89 -10.44 15.68
C ASP A 93 -37.50 -8.95 15.65
N ILE A 94 -38.49 -8.05 15.59
CA ILE A 94 -38.30 -6.60 15.41
C ILE A 94 -37.41 -6.01 16.52
N LYS A 95 -37.40 -6.65 17.69
CA LYS A 95 -36.57 -6.29 18.83
C LYS A 95 -35.06 -6.45 18.59
N VAL A 96 -34.64 -7.44 17.80
CA VAL A 96 -33.21 -7.67 17.47
C VAL A 96 -32.72 -6.57 16.52
N ILE A 97 -33.55 -6.19 15.56
CA ILE A 97 -33.25 -5.11 14.60
C ILE A 97 -33.14 -3.76 15.32
N ASN A 98 -33.99 -3.53 16.31
CA ASN A 98 -33.98 -2.28 17.07
C ASN A 98 -32.87 -2.21 18.13
N LYS A 99 -32.39 -3.34 18.65
CA LYS A 99 -31.34 -3.38 19.67
C LYS A 99 -29.99 -2.90 19.13
N ASN A 100 -29.60 -3.34 17.92
CA ASN A 100 -28.40 -2.83 17.24
C ASN A 100 -28.46 -1.31 17.03
N LYS A 101 -29.67 -0.77 16.83
CA LYS A 101 -29.89 0.67 16.61
C LYS A 101 -29.76 1.51 17.89
N GLN A 102 -30.03 0.91 19.05
CA GLN A 102 -29.85 1.56 20.35
C GLN A 102 -28.40 1.48 20.84
N GLU A 103 -27.71 0.35 20.58
CA GLU A 103 -26.28 0.21 20.88
C GLU A 103 -25.43 1.21 20.06
N ASP A 104 -25.78 1.47 18.79
CA ASP A 104 -25.15 2.51 17.96
C ASP A 104 -25.38 3.95 18.52
N GLU A 105 -26.51 4.20 19.19
CA GLU A 105 -26.85 5.53 19.77
C GLU A 105 -26.24 5.73 21.18
N GLU A 106 -26.14 4.65 21.98
CA GLU A 106 -25.54 4.67 23.32
C GLU A 106 -24.00 4.74 23.28
N GLU A 107 -23.36 4.11 22.28
CA GLU A 107 -21.90 4.23 22.07
C GLU A 107 -21.48 5.66 21.63
N GLU A 108 -22.36 6.44 21.01
CA GLU A 108 -22.10 7.84 20.68
C GLU A 108 -22.14 8.77 21.91
N GLU A 109 -22.89 8.43 22.96
CA GLU A 109 -23.01 9.25 24.18
C GLU A 109 -21.92 8.97 25.23
N GLU A 110 -21.44 7.72 25.40
CA GLU A 110 -20.45 7.41 26.45
C GLU A 110 -18.98 7.78 26.11
N VAL A 111 -18.65 8.06 24.84
CA VAL A 111 -17.26 8.31 24.40
C VAL A 111 -16.79 9.78 24.61
N MET A 112 -17.60 10.65 25.22
CA MET A 112 -17.25 12.06 25.49
C MET A 112 -16.33 12.31 26.70
N VAL A 113 -15.60 11.31 27.21
CA VAL A 113 -14.51 11.52 28.18
C VAL A 113 -13.26 12.03 27.44
N LYS A 114 -12.82 13.25 27.78
CA LYS A 114 -11.72 14.01 27.16
C LYS A 114 -10.35 13.30 27.19
N LYS A 115 -10.13 12.32 26.32
CA LYS A 115 -8.79 11.81 25.96
C LYS A 115 -8.09 12.86 25.08
N PRO A 116 -6.77 13.10 25.24
CA PRO A 116 -6.04 13.91 24.27
C PRO A 116 -6.22 13.27 22.89
N LYS A 117 -6.74 14.03 21.93
CA LYS A 117 -6.96 13.56 20.55
C LYS A 117 -5.61 13.25 19.92
N PHE A 118 -5.15 12.03 20.05
CA PHE A 118 -4.02 11.54 19.27
C PHE A 118 -4.48 11.43 17.82
N ASP A 119 -3.84 12.19 16.92
CA ASP A 119 -4.23 12.23 15.52
C ASP A 119 -3.68 11.02 14.77
N TYR A 120 -4.47 9.94 14.73
CA TYR A 120 -4.18 8.73 13.96
C TYR A 120 -4.28 8.96 12.44
N SER A 121 -4.66 10.15 11.96
CA SER A 121 -4.84 10.41 10.53
C SER A 121 -3.54 10.31 9.72
N ASN A 122 -2.37 10.37 10.36
CA ASN A 122 -1.09 10.14 9.69
C ASN A 122 -0.68 8.66 9.61
N GLU A 123 -1.22 7.80 10.48
CA GLU A 123 -0.92 6.37 10.55
C GLU A 123 -1.90 5.52 9.72
N ASP A 124 -3.12 6.03 9.44
CA ASP A 124 -4.10 5.31 8.63
C ASP A 124 -3.63 5.19 7.15
N PRO A 125 -3.44 3.98 6.60
CA PRO A 125 -3.08 3.78 5.19
C PRO A 125 -4.08 4.41 4.22
N MET A 126 -5.37 4.51 4.60
CA MET A 126 -6.41 5.16 3.80
C MET A 126 -6.20 6.68 3.66
N SER A 127 -5.51 7.31 4.62
CA SER A 127 -5.18 8.74 4.56
C SER A 127 -4.23 9.06 3.41
N LYS A 128 -3.27 8.16 3.12
CA LYS A 128 -2.34 8.27 1.99
C LYS A 128 -3.10 8.22 0.67
N PHE A 129 -4.05 7.30 0.52
CA PHE A 129 -4.91 7.21 -0.67
C PHE A 129 -5.79 8.46 -0.86
N LYS A 130 -6.35 9.01 0.22
CA LYS A 130 -7.12 10.27 0.18
C LYS A 130 -6.23 11.45 -0.25
N LYS A 131 -5.01 11.57 0.26
CA LYS A 131 -4.03 12.61 -0.14
C LYS A 131 -3.68 12.50 -1.63
N VAL A 132 -3.37 11.29 -2.12
CA VAL A 132 -3.04 11.03 -3.54
C VAL A 132 -4.22 11.33 -4.48
N SER A 133 -5.44 10.91 -4.12
CA SER A 133 -6.64 11.20 -4.93
C SER A 133 -6.94 12.70 -5.00
N LYS A 134 -6.75 13.44 -3.90
CA LYS A 134 -6.91 14.91 -3.85
C LYS A 134 -5.86 15.62 -4.72
N GLN A 135 -4.61 15.15 -4.72
CA GLN A 135 -3.55 15.64 -5.60
C GLN A 135 -3.88 15.39 -7.08
N LYS A 136 -4.35 14.19 -7.45
CA LYS A 136 -4.78 13.86 -8.82
C LYS A 136 -5.91 14.78 -9.30
N LYS A 137 -6.94 15.03 -8.46
CA LYS A 137 -8.02 15.97 -8.77
C LYS A 137 -7.50 17.41 -8.99
N LYS A 138 -6.54 17.88 -8.19
CA LYS A 138 -5.92 19.22 -8.35
C LYS A 138 -5.13 19.33 -9.65
N GLN A 139 -4.38 18.28 -10.02
CA GLN A 139 -3.66 18.24 -11.31
C GLN A 139 -4.61 18.26 -12.51
N GLN A 140 -5.74 17.56 -12.44
CA GLN A 140 -6.76 17.60 -13.51
C GLN A 140 -7.37 18.99 -13.66
N LYS A 141 -7.74 19.66 -12.55
CA LYS A 141 -8.26 21.04 -12.58
C LYS A 141 -7.25 22.03 -13.18
N ASN A 142 -5.98 21.92 -12.84
CA ASN A 142 -4.92 22.78 -13.38
C ASN A 142 -4.63 22.52 -14.88
N LYS A 143 -4.88 21.29 -15.38
CA LYS A 143 -4.79 20.99 -16.82
C LYS A 143 -5.96 21.59 -17.60
N ILE A 144 -7.14 21.66 -17.00
CA ILE A 144 -8.34 22.26 -17.61
C ILE A 144 -8.19 23.78 -17.70
N SER A 145 -7.68 24.45 -16.65
CA SER A 145 -7.46 25.91 -16.66
C SER A 145 -6.33 26.39 -17.58
N LYS A 146 -5.33 25.54 -17.86
CA LYS A 146 -4.26 25.85 -18.83
C LYS A 146 -4.70 25.70 -20.29
N LYS A 147 -5.71 24.89 -20.58
CA LYS A 147 -6.26 24.74 -21.94
C LYS A 147 -7.12 25.93 -22.38
N SER A 148 -7.71 26.68 -21.44
CA SER A 148 -8.55 27.85 -21.75
C SER A 148 -7.79 29.17 -21.91
N SER A 149 -6.47 29.20 -21.71
CA SER A 149 -5.66 30.44 -21.73
C SER A 149 -4.65 30.54 -22.88
N SER A 150 -4.58 29.57 -23.80
CA SER A 150 -3.77 29.72 -25.02
C SER A 150 -4.57 30.47 -26.10
N SER A 151 -4.59 31.79 -26.05
CA SER A 151 -5.02 32.60 -27.19
C SER A 151 -4.01 32.43 -28.33
N ILE A 152 -4.50 32.05 -29.50
CA ILE A 152 -3.73 31.84 -30.72
C ILE A 152 -3.26 33.20 -31.24
N ASN A 153 -1.96 33.46 -31.16
CA ASN A 153 -1.33 34.65 -31.75
C ASN A 153 -0.95 34.33 -33.19
N LYS A 154 -1.79 34.74 -34.17
CA LYS A 154 -1.53 34.56 -35.60
C LYS A 154 -0.66 35.72 -36.11
N ASN A 155 0.66 35.57 -36.08
CA ASN A 155 1.54 36.44 -36.87
C ASN A 155 2.66 35.65 -37.57
N LYS A 156 2.57 35.69 -38.91
CA LYS A 156 3.51 35.43 -40.02
C LYS A 156 4.93 34.94 -39.69
N ILE A 157 5.34 33.84 -40.34
CA ILE A 157 6.65 33.74 -41.01
C ILE A 157 6.46 33.01 -42.36
N LYS A 158 6.56 33.75 -43.48
CA LYS A 158 6.72 33.18 -44.83
C LYS A 158 8.19 32.81 -45.01
N ILE A 159 8.52 31.52 -45.07
CA ILE A 159 9.84 31.06 -45.49
C ILE A 159 9.75 30.66 -46.96
N LYS A 160 10.39 31.44 -47.83
CA LYS A 160 10.60 31.13 -49.26
C LYS A 160 11.56 29.94 -49.36
N ILE A 161 11.06 28.81 -49.85
CA ILE A 161 11.87 27.65 -50.23
C ILE A 161 12.44 27.94 -51.62
N LYS A 162 13.78 28.03 -51.74
CA LYS A 162 14.48 27.93 -53.03
C LYS A 162 14.87 26.46 -53.23
N PRO A 163 14.57 25.82 -54.37
CA PRO A 163 15.07 24.48 -54.65
C PRO A 163 16.53 24.55 -55.10
N SER A 164 17.43 23.87 -54.38
CA SER A 164 18.80 23.62 -54.83
C SER A 164 18.79 22.41 -55.77
N SER A 165 19.04 22.66 -57.06
CA SER A 165 19.35 21.64 -58.05
C SER A 165 20.73 21.07 -57.75
N ASN A 166 20.79 19.85 -57.22
CA ASN A 166 22.02 19.06 -57.20
C ASN A 166 21.87 17.95 -58.24
N SER A 167 22.27 18.25 -59.47
CA SER A 167 22.58 17.26 -60.51
C SER A 167 24.04 16.87 -60.27
N PHE A 168 24.28 15.59 -60.05
CA PHE A 168 25.57 14.97 -60.28
C PHE A 168 25.29 13.62 -60.92
N ASP A 169 25.44 13.60 -62.24
CA ASP A 169 25.43 12.40 -63.06
C ASP A 169 26.74 11.61 -62.87
N TYR A 170 26.63 10.30 -63.11
CA TYR A 170 27.64 9.22 -63.25
C TYR A 170 29.14 9.54 -63.10
#